data_AF-A0A382ZPW5-F1
#
_entry.id   AF-A0A382ZPW5-F1
#
_cell.length_a   1.000
_cell.length_b   1.000
_cell.length_c   1.000
_cell.angle_alpha   90.00
_cell.angle_beta   90.00
_cell.angle_gamma   90.00
#
_symmetry.space_group_name_H-M   'P 1'
#
loop_
_entity.id
_entity.type
_entity.pdbx_description
1 polymer ?
#
loop_
_entity_poly.entity_id
_entity_poly.type
_entity_poly.pdbx_seq_one_letter_code
_entity_poly.pdbx_strand_id
1 'polypeptide(L)'
;ELDKRTVRVEPGIVLDELNDELKPHGLQLPLDLSTANRATIGGMLANNSAGTRSIIYGKTIDFVRGLTAVLSDGSVVHLGPLSADEVEARCEQRDLEGSCYRIVFQLAAEHSDEIRRRYPQILRRVGGYNLDDFVSPESFELARMLVGSEGTLALTVDATLRLEPLPVAKVLCTVQFEDVLEALAATPAILEHGPSALELIDRFILDATRGRTQFEPLRDFIEGDPGAVLIVEFFGDDQQELAARLDALVEFLREA
;
A
#
# COMPACT_ATOMS: atom_id res chain seq x y z
N GLU A 1 4.39 -4.64 -19.90
CA GLU A 1 3.71 -4.07 -21.08
C GLU A 1 3.29 -2.65 -20.73
N LEU A 2 4.13 -1.66 -21.04
CA LEU A 2 3.95 -0.30 -20.52
C LEU A 2 2.68 0.39 -21.05
N ASP A 3 2.25 0.06 -22.26
CA ASP A 3 0.98 0.53 -22.83
C ASP A 3 -0.24 0.05 -22.01
N LYS A 4 -0.13 -1.12 -21.36
CA LYS A 4 -1.14 -1.66 -20.44
C LYS A 4 -0.89 -1.24 -18.98
N ARG A 5 0.10 -0.39 -18.74
CA ARG A 5 0.57 0.01 -17.40
C ARG A 5 0.85 -1.19 -16.51
N THR A 6 1.56 -2.18 -17.05
CA THR A 6 2.00 -3.35 -16.28
C THR A 6 3.49 -3.59 -16.42
N VAL A 7 4.09 -4.12 -15.36
CA VAL A 7 5.49 -4.57 -15.34
C VAL A 7 5.55 -5.97 -14.75
N ARG A 8 6.45 -6.81 -15.27
CA ARG A 8 6.79 -8.10 -14.67
C ARG A 8 8.18 -7.98 -14.08
N VAL A 9 8.33 -8.35 -12.82
CA VAL A 9 9.57 -8.17 -12.05
C VAL A 9 9.93 -9.43 -11.28
N GLU A 10 11.23 -9.66 -11.12
CA GLU A 10 11.76 -10.63 -10.17
C GLU A 10 11.70 -10.05 -8.75
N PRO A 11 11.56 -10.88 -7.70
CA PRO A 11 11.32 -10.43 -6.33
C PRO A 11 12.50 -9.63 -5.74
N GLY A 12 13.68 -9.71 -6.33
CA GLY A 12 14.89 -9.06 -5.83
C GLY A 12 15.02 -7.58 -6.16
N ILE A 13 14.26 -7.04 -7.13
CA ILE A 13 14.39 -5.64 -7.52
C ILE A 13 13.93 -4.72 -6.38
N VAL A 14 14.71 -3.68 -6.12
CA VAL A 14 14.40 -2.65 -5.12
C VAL A 14 13.35 -1.68 -5.67
N LEU A 15 12.46 -1.18 -4.82
CA LEU A 15 11.36 -0.30 -5.23
C LEU A 15 11.84 0.97 -5.93
N ASP A 16 12.85 1.65 -5.38
CA ASP A 16 13.41 2.86 -6.00
C ASP A 16 14.09 2.55 -7.34
N GLU A 17 14.82 1.42 -7.45
CA GLU A 17 15.43 0.98 -8.71
C GLU A 17 14.37 0.71 -9.78
N LEU A 18 13.27 0.03 -9.41
CA LEU A 18 12.14 -0.18 -10.31
C LEU A 18 11.53 1.16 -10.76
N ASN A 19 11.31 2.08 -9.83
CA ASN A 19 10.69 3.38 -10.16
C ASN A 19 11.61 4.27 -10.99
N ASP A 20 12.93 4.20 -10.82
CA ASP A 20 13.91 4.89 -11.66
C ASP A 20 13.85 4.38 -13.11
N GLU A 21 13.65 3.08 -13.33
CA GLU A 21 13.45 2.49 -14.66
C GLU A 21 12.09 2.85 -15.28
N LEU A 22 11.04 3.02 -14.47
CA LEU A 22 9.69 3.36 -14.95
C LEU A 22 9.52 4.85 -15.24
N LYS A 23 10.30 5.72 -14.56
CA LYS A 23 10.17 7.17 -14.64
C LYS A 23 10.31 7.75 -16.06
N PRO A 24 11.26 7.31 -16.92
CA PRO A 24 11.33 7.74 -18.32
C PRO A 24 10.06 7.45 -19.13
N HIS A 25 9.24 6.51 -18.68
CA HIS A 25 7.98 6.13 -19.31
C HIS A 25 6.76 6.84 -18.71
N GLY A 26 6.96 7.76 -17.77
CA GLY A 26 5.86 8.48 -17.11
C GLY A 26 5.06 7.63 -16.13
N LEU A 27 5.61 6.50 -15.68
CA LEU A 27 4.94 5.52 -14.83
C LEU A 27 5.71 5.30 -13.52
N GLN A 28 5.01 4.74 -12.53
CA GLN A 28 5.54 4.34 -11.24
C GLN A 28 4.74 3.17 -10.67
N LEU A 29 5.35 2.40 -9.77
CA LEU A 29 4.63 1.67 -8.73
C LEU A 29 4.47 2.64 -7.55
N PRO A 30 3.27 3.18 -7.28
CA PRO A 30 3.07 4.34 -6.42
C PRO A 30 3.01 3.97 -4.93
N LEU A 31 3.91 3.09 -4.50
CA LEU A 31 4.11 2.73 -3.10
C LEU A 31 5.29 3.56 -2.58
N ASP A 32 5.11 4.21 -1.44
CA ASP A 32 6.08 5.15 -0.88
C ASP A 32 6.49 4.69 0.52
N LEU A 33 7.39 3.72 0.55
CA LEU A 33 7.90 3.12 1.79
C LEU A 33 9.07 3.95 2.32
N SER A 34 9.18 4.09 3.64
CA SER A 34 10.36 4.72 4.29
C SER A 34 11.69 3.98 4.00
N THR A 35 11.61 2.76 3.47
CA THR A 35 12.74 1.90 3.11
C THR A 35 12.80 1.62 1.60
N ALA A 36 12.14 2.43 0.76
CA ALA A 36 12.04 2.20 -0.69
C ALA A 36 13.39 1.98 -1.39
N ASN A 37 14.48 2.56 -0.85
CA ASN A 37 15.85 2.40 -1.34
C ASN A 37 16.52 1.04 -1.05
N ARG A 38 15.82 0.13 -0.38
CA ARG A 38 16.30 -1.24 -0.06
C ARG A 38 15.19 -2.28 0.04
N ALA A 39 13.94 -1.86 0.15
CA ALA A 39 12.79 -2.76 0.13
C ALA A 39 12.66 -3.38 -1.25
N THR A 40 12.71 -4.71 -1.30
CA THR A 40 12.53 -5.47 -2.54
C THR A 40 11.06 -5.78 -2.79
N ILE A 41 10.66 -5.95 -4.05
CA ILE A 41 9.29 -6.30 -4.40
C ILE A 41 8.84 -7.60 -3.74
N GLY A 42 9.72 -8.60 -3.63
CA GLY A 42 9.43 -9.85 -2.93
C GLY A 42 9.09 -9.64 -1.45
N GLY A 43 9.86 -8.79 -0.76
CA GLY A 43 9.57 -8.44 0.63
C GLY A 43 8.26 -7.65 0.77
N MET A 44 7.98 -6.76 -0.18
CA MET A 44 6.73 -6.00 -0.21
C MET A 44 5.51 -6.91 -0.39
N LEU A 45 5.61 -7.91 -1.27
CA LEU A 45 4.58 -8.94 -1.46
C LEU A 45 4.42 -9.77 -0.18
N ALA A 46 5.52 -10.25 0.41
CA ALA A 46 5.51 -11.03 1.63
C ALA A 46 4.82 -10.30 2.79
N ASN A 47 5.01 -8.98 2.91
CA ASN A 47 4.49 -8.17 4.03
C ASN A 47 3.21 -7.39 3.69
N ASN A 48 2.68 -7.53 2.47
CA ASN A 48 1.59 -6.69 1.94
C ASN A 48 1.80 -5.18 2.21
N SER A 49 3.00 -4.67 1.89
CA SER A 49 3.45 -3.35 2.34
C SER A 49 2.54 -2.20 1.89
N ALA A 50 2.44 -1.16 2.72
CA ALA A 50 1.70 0.08 2.46
C ALA A 50 2.55 1.29 2.83
N GLY A 51 2.44 2.37 2.05
CA GLY A 51 3.12 3.65 2.28
C GLY A 51 2.17 4.77 2.72
N THR A 52 2.70 5.98 2.83
CA THR A 52 1.92 7.15 3.27
C THR A 52 0.78 7.45 2.30
N ARG A 53 1.00 7.22 0.99
CA ARG A 53 0.01 7.42 -0.08
C ARG A 53 -0.98 6.28 -0.26
N SER A 54 -0.98 5.28 0.62
CA SER A 54 -1.99 4.22 0.56
C SER A 54 -3.42 4.74 0.77
N ILE A 55 -3.59 5.99 1.23
CA ILE A 55 -4.89 6.66 1.37
C ILE A 55 -5.66 6.63 0.05
N ILE A 56 -4.94 6.80 -1.06
CA ILE A 56 -5.54 6.89 -2.41
C ILE A 56 -5.11 5.75 -3.33
N TYR A 57 -3.95 5.13 -3.08
CA TYR A 57 -3.41 4.07 -3.93
C TYR A 57 -3.64 2.67 -3.40
N GLY A 58 -3.94 2.52 -2.11
CA GLY A 58 -3.99 1.22 -1.45
C GLY A 58 -2.60 0.65 -1.17
N LYS A 59 -2.52 -0.67 -1.08
CA LYS A 59 -1.37 -1.45 -0.58
C LYS A 59 -0.86 -2.41 -1.65
N THR A 60 0.26 -3.07 -1.40
CA THR A 60 0.95 -3.92 -2.39
C THR A 60 0.00 -4.89 -3.11
N ILE A 61 -0.90 -5.55 -2.38
CA ILE A 61 -1.89 -6.48 -2.96
C ILE A 61 -2.78 -5.86 -4.05
N ASP A 62 -3.07 -4.56 -3.97
CA ASP A 62 -3.96 -3.85 -4.91
C ASP A 62 -3.29 -3.57 -6.27
N PHE A 63 -1.97 -3.74 -6.32
CA PHE A 63 -1.15 -3.64 -7.53
C PHE A 63 -0.83 -4.99 -8.15
N VAL A 64 -1.05 -6.11 -7.44
CA VAL A 64 -0.78 -7.44 -7.99
C VAL A 64 -1.79 -7.78 -9.09
N ARG A 65 -1.29 -8.30 -10.20
CA ARG A 65 -2.09 -8.83 -11.31
C ARG A 65 -1.85 -10.32 -11.54
N GLY A 66 -0.71 -10.82 -11.07
CA GLY A 66 -0.41 -12.24 -11.03
C GLY A 66 0.96 -12.50 -10.41
N LEU A 67 1.18 -13.75 -10.01
CA LEU A 67 2.41 -14.23 -9.40
C LEU A 67 2.79 -15.57 -10.00
N THR A 68 4.09 -15.80 -10.22
CA THR A 68 4.63 -17.16 -10.30
C THR A 68 5.22 -17.51 -8.95
N ALA A 69 4.93 -18.70 -8.44
CA ALA A 69 5.42 -19.15 -7.15
C ALA A 69 5.82 -20.64 -7.17
N VAL A 70 6.72 -21.02 -6.27
CA VAL A 70 7.09 -22.42 -5.99
C VAL A 70 6.42 -22.86 -4.70
N LEU A 71 5.62 -23.92 -4.76
CA LEU A 71 4.96 -24.51 -3.59
C LEU A 71 5.90 -25.44 -2.82
N SER A 72 5.44 -25.90 -1.64
CA SER A 72 6.25 -26.75 -0.74
C SER A 72 6.66 -28.11 -1.33
N ASP A 73 5.95 -28.60 -2.35
CA ASP A 73 6.29 -29.83 -3.07
C ASP A 73 7.23 -29.61 -4.26
N GLY A 74 7.67 -28.35 -4.49
CA GLY A 74 8.52 -27.95 -5.60
C GLY A 74 7.78 -27.66 -6.91
N SER A 75 6.45 -27.79 -6.94
CA SER A 75 5.65 -27.41 -8.12
C SER A 75 5.69 -25.90 -8.34
N VAL A 76 5.71 -25.50 -9.62
CA VAL A 76 5.63 -24.09 -10.04
C VAL A 76 4.19 -23.80 -10.43
N VAL A 77 3.61 -22.79 -9.80
CA VAL A 77 2.24 -22.33 -10.07
C VAL A 77 2.25 -20.93 -10.67
N HIS A 78 1.30 -20.68 -11.56
CA HIS A 78 1.06 -19.37 -12.17
C HIS A 78 -0.32 -18.89 -11.74
N LEU A 79 -0.34 -17.89 -10.87
CA LEU A 79 -1.53 -17.39 -10.22
C LEU A 79 -1.92 -16.04 -10.82
N GLY A 80 -3.20 -15.89 -11.12
CA GLY A 80 -3.81 -14.67 -11.63
C GLY A 80 -5.32 -14.71 -11.42
N PRO A 81 -6.06 -13.69 -11.89
CA PRO A 81 -7.52 -13.71 -11.90
C PRO A 81 -8.03 -14.85 -12.76
N LEU A 82 -8.96 -15.62 -12.20
CA LEU A 82 -9.62 -16.73 -12.85
C LEU A 82 -11.14 -16.49 -12.88
N SER A 83 -11.78 -16.99 -13.94
CA SER A 83 -13.22 -17.19 -14.04
C SER A 83 -13.69 -18.35 -13.15
N ALA A 84 -15.00 -18.45 -12.91
CA ALA A 84 -15.57 -19.53 -12.11
C ALA A 84 -15.24 -20.93 -12.67
N ASP A 85 -15.35 -21.11 -13.99
CA ASP A 85 -15.06 -22.38 -14.66
C ASP A 85 -13.57 -22.75 -14.54
N GLU A 86 -12.67 -21.76 -14.62
CA GLU A 86 -11.24 -21.98 -14.41
C GLU A 86 -10.91 -22.37 -12.96
N VAL A 87 -11.60 -21.77 -11.98
CA VAL A 87 -11.46 -22.15 -10.57
C VAL A 87 -11.95 -23.57 -10.34
N GLU A 88 -13.09 -23.95 -10.93
CA GLU A 88 -13.60 -25.32 -10.85
C GLU A 88 -12.60 -26.32 -11.43
N ALA A 89 -12.05 -26.03 -12.61
CA ALA A 89 -11.02 -26.85 -13.23
C ALA A 89 -9.75 -26.96 -12.36
N ARG A 90 -9.35 -25.90 -11.64
CA ARG A 90 -8.24 -25.97 -10.66
C ARG A 90 -8.59 -26.86 -9.47
N CYS A 91 -9.81 -26.77 -8.95
CA CYS A 91 -10.29 -27.60 -7.85
C CYS A 91 -10.36 -29.10 -8.19
N GLU A 92 -10.48 -29.47 -9.47
CA GLU A 92 -10.46 -30.88 -9.92
C GLU A 92 -9.05 -31.49 -9.93
N GLN A 93 -8.00 -30.68 -9.94
CA GLN A 93 -6.60 -31.15 -9.97
C GLN A 93 -6.26 -31.93 -8.70
N ARG A 94 -5.53 -33.04 -8.85
CA ARG A 94 -5.18 -33.96 -7.75
C ARG A 94 -3.78 -33.74 -7.18
N ASP A 95 -3.24 -32.55 -7.37
CA ASP A 95 -1.94 -32.11 -6.89
C ASP A 95 -2.08 -31.09 -5.74
N LEU A 96 -0.95 -30.48 -5.34
CA LEU A 96 -0.92 -29.49 -4.28
C LEU A 96 -1.62 -28.19 -4.69
N GLU A 97 -1.48 -27.74 -5.94
CA GLU A 97 -2.17 -26.54 -6.43
C GLU A 97 -3.69 -26.69 -6.28
N GLY A 98 -4.28 -27.78 -6.80
CA GLY A 98 -5.71 -28.04 -6.65
C GLY A 98 -6.14 -28.15 -5.19
N SER A 99 -5.28 -28.67 -4.32
CA SER A 99 -5.53 -28.71 -2.87
C SER A 99 -5.60 -27.31 -2.25
N CYS A 100 -4.73 -26.38 -2.65
CA CYS A 100 -4.78 -24.99 -2.20
C CYS A 100 -6.09 -24.31 -2.59
N TYR A 101 -6.53 -24.44 -3.85
CA TYR A 101 -7.82 -23.89 -4.31
C TYR A 101 -8.99 -24.44 -3.48
N ARG A 102 -9.06 -25.76 -3.31
CA ARG A 102 -10.13 -26.40 -2.51
C ARG A 102 -10.15 -25.92 -1.06
N ILE A 103 -9.00 -25.83 -0.40
CA ILE A 103 -8.92 -25.42 1.01
C ILE A 103 -9.39 -23.97 1.17
N VAL A 104 -8.92 -23.05 0.32
CA VAL A 104 -9.33 -21.64 0.41
C VAL A 104 -10.82 -21.48 0.15
N PHE A 105 -11.35 -22.17 -0.86
CA PHE A 105 -12.79 -22.18 -1.16
C PHE A 105 -13.62 -22.73 0.02
N GLN A 106 -13.19 -23.86 0.59
CA GLN A 106 -13.84 -24.47 1.74
C GLN A 106 -13.85 -23.54 2.95
N LEU A 107 -12.70 -22.96 3.31
CA LEU A 107 -12.59 -22.04 4.45
C LEU A 107 -13.47 -20.80 4.27
N ALA A 108 -13.46 -20.21 3.08
CA ALA A 108 -14.27 -19.03 2.80
C ALA A 108 -15.77 -19.33 2.87
N ALA A 109 -16.21 -20.51 2.42
CA ALA A 109 -17.61 -20.93 2.49
C ALA A 109 -18.04 -21.29 3.92
N GLU A 110 -17.30 -22.18 4.58
CA GLU A 110 -17.66 -22.72 5.91
C GLU A 110 -17.53 -21.69 7.04
N HIS A 111 -16.61 -20.73 6.90
CA HIS A 111 -16.31 -19.75 7.95
C HIS A 111 -16.62 -18.31 7.55
N SER A 112 -17.44 -18.09 6.52
CA SER A 112 -17.76 -16.74 6.00
C SER A 112 -18.19 -15.76 7.09
N ASP A 113 -19.07 -16.17 8.02
CA ASP A 113 -19.55 -15.31 9.11
C ASP A 113 -18.46 -15.00 10.15
N GLU A 114 -17.59 -15.95 10.44
CA GLU A 114 -16.45 -15.74 11.34
C GLU A 114 -15.45 -14.76 10.71
N ILE A 115 -15.14 -14.96 9.43
CA ILE A 115 -14.24 -14.08 8.67
C ILE A 115 -14.78 -12.65 8.67
N ARG A 116 -16.06 -12.45 8.31
CA ARG A 116 -16.69 -11.13 8.35
C ARG A 116 -16.67 -10.49 9.75
N ARG A 117 -16.85 -11.30 10.80
CA ARG A 117 -16.85 -10.79 12.19
C ARG A 117 -15.47 -10.40 12.70
N ARG A 118 -14.41 -11.11 12.28
CA ARG A 118 -13.07 -10.99 12.85
C ARG A 118 -12.13 -10.11 12.03
N TYR A 119 -12.36 -9.98 10.73
CA TYR A 119 -11.51 -9.16 9.87
C TYR A 119 -11.85 -7.67 10.05
N PRO A 120 -10.87 -6.84 10.44
CA PRO A 120 -11.11 -5.43 10.68
C PRO A 120 -11.40 -4.68 9.38
N GLN A 121 -12.43 -3.85 9.40
CA GLN A 121 -12.80 -2.98 8.27
C GLN A 121 -12.01 -1.67 8.35
N ILE A 122 -10.69 -1.78 8.15
CA ILE A 122 -9.76 -0.65 8.15
C ILE A 122 -9.06 -0.55 6.80
N LEU A 123 -8.69 0.67 6.41
CA LEU A 123 -8.01 0.94 5.14
C LEU A 123 -6.71 0.12 4.98
N ARG A 124 -5.86 0.15 6.02
CA ARG A 124 -4.52 -0.47 6.03
C ARG A 124 -4.54 -1.79 6.83
N ARG A 125 -5.01 -2.87 6.20
CA ARG A 125 -4.82 -4.24 6.71
C ARG A 125 -3.69 -4.92 5.95
N VAL A 126 -2.53 -5.05 6.59
CA VAL A 126 -1.31 -5.62 5.98
C VAL A 126 -0.84 -6.92 6.62
N GLY A 127 -1.41 -7.29 7.78
CA GLY A 127 -1.03 -8.49 8.52
C GLY A 127 -1.95 -9.68 8.26
N GLY A 128 -1.33 -10.86 8.19
CA GLY A 128 -2.01 -12.14 8.06
C GLY A 128 -2.51 -12.45 6.65
N TYR A 129 -3.20 -13.57 6.53
CA TYR A 129 -3.78 -14.04 5.27
C TYR A 129 -5.05 -13.27 4.91
N ASN A 130 -5.31 -13.05 3.63
CA ASN A 130 -6.45 -12.26 3.15
C ASN A 130 -7.69 -13.14 2.90
N LEU A 131 -8.15 -13.92 3.89
CA LEU A 131 -9.29 -14.83 3.70
C LEU A 131 -10.61 -14.09 3.42
N ASP A 132 -10.75 -12.85 3.89
CA ASP A 132 -11.86 -11.94 3.58
C ASP A 132 -12.02 -11.69 2.09
N ASP A 133 -10.93 -11.61 1.33
CA ASP A 133 -10.96 -11.42 -0.12
C ASP A 133 -11.64 -12.59 -0.86
N PHE A 134 -11.81 -13.75 -0.21
CA PHE A 134 -12.42 -14.95 -0.78
C PHE A 134 -13.86 -15.19 -0.29
N VAL A 135 -14.39 -14.32 0.58
CA VAL A 135 -15.78 -14.40 1.02
C VAL A 135 -16.66 -13.66 0.01
N SER A 136 -17.32 -14.43 -0.86
CA SER A 136 -18.16 -13.89 -1.96
C SER A 136 -17.40 -12.97 -2.94
N PRO A 137 -16.29 -13.45 -3.54
CA PRO A 137 -15.44 -12.61 -4.39
C PRO A 137 -16.12 -12.32 -5.73
N GLU A 138 -15.85 -11.13 -6.29
CA GLU A 138 -16.19 -10.83 -7.69
C GLU A 138 -15.30 -11.62 -8.68
N SER A 139 -14.03 -11.87 -8.30
CA SER A 139 -13.09 -12.74 -9.02
C SER A 139 -12.21 -13.48 -8.01
N PHE A 140 -11.94 -14.76 -8.26
CA PHE A 140 -11.13 -15.58 -7.38
C PHE A 140 -9.65 -15.50 -7.79
N GLU A 141 -8.84 -14.84 -6.96
CA GLU A 141 -7.43 -14.61 -7.21
C GLU A 141 -6.56 -15.24 -6.12
N LEU A 142 -6.11 -16.49 -6.31
CA LEU A 142 -5.32 -17.18 -5.27
C LEU A 142 -3.99 -16.48 -4.95
N ALA A 143 -3.45 -15.67 -5.87
CA ALA A 143 -2.26 -14.83 -5.66
C ALA A 143 -2.42 -13.92 -4.42
N ARG A 144 -3.64 -13.46 -4.13
CA ARG A 144 -3.98 -12.62 -2.98
C ARG A 144 -3.74 -13.31 -1.63
N MET A 145 -3.76 -14.64 -1.60
CA MET A 145 -3.42 -15.43 -0.41
C MET A 145 -1.91 -15.40 -0.12
N LEU A 146 -1.07 -15.31 -1.16
CA LEU A 146 0.38 -15.26 -0.99
C LEU A 146 0.88 -13.89 -0.54
N VAL A 147 0.17 -12.82 -0.89
CA VAL A 147 0.52 -11.45 -0.49
C VAL A 147 0.18 -11.24 0.99
N GLY A 148 1.16 -10.93 1.84
CA GLY A 148 1.01 -10.89 3.29
C GLY A 148 1.27 -12.22 3.99
N SER A 149 1.66 -13.27 3.25
CA SER A 149 1.98 -14.58 3.83
C SER A 149 3.33 -14.66 4.53
N GLU A 150 4.19 -13.64 4.39
CA GLU A 150 5.56 -13.66 4.93
C GLU A 150 6.39 -14.87 4.45
N GLY A 151 6.06 -15.41 3.26
CA GLY A 151 6.74 -16.55 2.66
C GLY A 151 6.39 -17.92 3.24
N THR A 152 5.36 -18.01 4.08
CA THR A 152 4.97 -19.28 4.74
C THR A 152 4.22 -20.25 3.83
N LEU A 153 3.64 -19.76 2.73
CA LEU A 153 2.79 -20.55 1.83
C LEU A 153 3.49 -20.97 0.53
N ALA A 154 4.40 -20.13 0.01
CA ALA A 154 5.13 -20.37 -1.22
C ALA A 154 6.32 -19.41 -1.36
N LEU A 155 7.26 -19.74 -2.24
CA LEU A 155 8.35 -18.85 -2.65
C LEU A 155 7.96 -18.11 -3.94
N THR A 156 7.86 -16.78 -3.90
CA THR A 156 7.59 -15.97 -5.09
C THR A 156 8.78 -15.98 -6.04
N VAL A 157 8.55 -16.27 -7.32
CA VAL A 157 9.56 -16.29 -8.39
C VAL A 157 9.52 -15.00 -9.20
N ASP A 158 8.33 -14.52 -9.52
CA ASP A 158 8.11 -13.24 -10.20
C ASP A 158 6.70 -12.73 -9.94
N ALA A 159 6.50 -11.44 -10.17
CA ALA A 159 5.22 -10.78 -10.02
C ALA A 159 4.91 -9.89 -11.23
N THR A 160 3.66 -9.94 -11.69
CA THR A 160 3.11 -8.95 -12.60
C THR A 160 2.35 -7.91 -11.80
N LEU A 161 2.78 -6.66 -11.91
CA LEU A 161 2.24 -5.53 -11.16
C LEU A 161 1.61 -4.51 -12.11
N ARG A 162 0.53 -3.90 -11.66
CA ARG A 162 -0.06 -2.70 -12.26
C ARG A 162 0.75 -1.47 -11.85
N LEU A 163 0.85 -0.51 -12.75
CA LEU A 163 1.53 0.77 -12.58
C LEU A 163 0.53 1.91 -12.64
N GLU A 164 0.92 3.06 -12.08
CA GLU A 164 0.20 4.31 -12.18
C GLU A 164 1.03 5.37 -12.92
N PRO A 165 0.37 6.38 -13.52
CA PRO A 165 1.06 7.57 -13.99
C PRO A 165 1.82 8.28 -12.86
N LEU A 166 2.90 8.96 -13.23
CA LEU A 166 3.55 9.94 -12.36
C LEU A 166 2.65 11.17 -12.21
N PRO A 167 2.43 11.68 -10.98
CA PRO A 167 1.71 12.94 -10.79
C PRO A 167 2.53 14.11 -11.33
N VAL A 168 1.84 15.10 -11.90
CA VAL A 168 2.49 16.29 -12.49
C VAL A 168 2.95 17.28 -11.41
N ALA A 169 2.16 17.45 -10.35
CA ALA A 169 2.44 18.41 -9.29
C ALA A 169 2.08 17.86 -7.91
N LYS A 170 2.76 18.37 -6.88
CA LYS A 170 2.50 18.09 -5.46
C LYS A 170 2.58 19.37 -4.65
N VAL A 171 1.74 19.49 -3.63
CA VAL A 171 1.80 20.54 -2.62
C VAL A 171 1.78 19.90 -1.23
N LEU A 172 2.41 20.56 -0.28
CA LEU A 172 2.57 20.06 1.09
C LEU A 172 2.23 21.17 2.08
N CYS A 173 1.48 20.80 3.12
CA CYS A 173 1.13 21.64 4.25
C CYS A 173 1.69 21.02 5.53
N THR A 174 2.28 21.84 6.41
CA THR A 174 2.66 21.42 7.76
C THR A 174 1.81 22.15 8.78
N VAL A 175 1.10 21.41 9.61
CA VAL A 175 0.21 21.94 10.66
C VAL A 175 0.82 21.58 12.01
N GLN A 176 1.10 22.58 12.84
CA GLN A 176 1.81 22.41 14.11
C GLN A 176 0.83 22.55 15.28
N PHE A 177 0.90 21.61 16.23
CA PHE A 177 0.01 21.52 17.39
C PHE A 177 0.81 21.56 18.70
N GLU A 178 0.18 22.01 19.78
CA GLU A 178 0.84 22.05 21.10
C GLU A 178 1.11 20.64 21.64
N ASP A 179 0.20 19.70 21.34
CA ASP A 179 0.34 18.29 21.68
C ASP A 179 -0.21 17.34 20.62
N VAL A 180 0.07 16.04 20.81
CA VAL A 180 -0.29 14.98 19.86
C VAL A 180 -1.79 14.67 19.83
N LEU A 181 -2.51 14.90 20.92
CA LEU A 181 -3.95 14.62 20.99
C LEU A 181 -4.73 15.62 20.14
N GLU A 182 -4.31 16.89 20.11
CA GLU A 182 -4.89 17.91 19.22
C GLU A 182 -4.69 17.55 17.74
N ALA A 183 -3.47 17.12 17.37
CA ALA A 183 -3.18 16.66 16.01
C ALA A 183 -4.06 15.45 15.62
N LEU A 184 -4.23 14.49 16.53
CA LEU A 184 -5.12 13.34 16.31
C LEU A 184 -6.60 13.75 16.19
N ALA A 185 -7.04 14.76 16.95
CA ALA A 185 -8.41 15.29 16.87
C ALA A 185 -8.69 16.00 15.54
N ALA A 186 -7.70 16.68 14.95
CA ALA A 186 -7.83 17.34 13.65
C ALA A 186 -7.82 16.37 12.46
N THR A 187 -7.24 15.17 12.62
CA THR A 187 -7.03 14.19 11.55
C THR A 187 -8.29 13.84 10.75
N PRO A 188 -9.45 13.48 11.37
CA PRO A 188 -10.66 13.15 10.61
C PRO A 188 -11.13 14.28 9.70
N ALA A 189 -11.11 15.52 10.19
CA ALA A 189 -11.54 16.67 9.40
C ALA A 189 -10.58 16.95 8.24
N ILE A 190 -9.26 16.83 8.45
CA ILE A 190 -8.27 16.96 7.38
C ILE A 190 -8.49 15.89 6.29
N LEU A 191 -8.84 14.66 6.68
CA LEU A 191 -9.12 13.58 5.72
C LEU A 191 -10.34 13.86 4.83
N GLU A 192 -11.32 14.66 5.28
CA GLU A 192 -12.47 15.08 4.46
C GLU A 192 -12.07 15.95 3.26
N HIS A 193 -10.89 16.60 3.31
CA HIS A 193 -10.33 17.34 2.17
C HIS A 193 -9.65 16.43 1.12
N GLY A 194 -9.57 15.12 1.38
CA GLY A 194 -9.03 14.11 0.46
C GLY A 194 -7.52 14.21 0.17
N PRO A 195 -6.65 14.35 1.19
CA PRO A 195 -5.20 14.41 0.97
C PRO A 195 -4.66 13.12 0.34
N SER A 196 -3.55 13.23 -0.38
CA SER A 196 -2.83 12.06 -0.90
C SER A 196 -2.05 11.34 0.19
N ALA A 197 -1.54 12.08 1.18
CA ALA A 197 -0.87 11.54 2.35
C ALA A 197 -1.13 12.42 3.58
N LEU A 198 -1.12 11.79 4.76
CA LEU A 198 -1.23 12.45 6.05
C LEU A 198 -0.33 11.73 7.06
N GLU A 199 0.72 12.40 7.52
CA GLU A 199 1.73 11.82 8.42
C GLU A 199 1.87 12.67 9.69
N LEU A 200 2.10 12.00 10.82
CA LEU A 200 2.25 12.61 12.13
C LEU A 200 3.70 12.48 12.61
N ILE A 201 4.29 13.61 12.99
CA ILE A 201 5.58 13.67 13.70
C ILE A 201 5.29 14.12 15.12
N ASP A 202 5.60 13.29 16.11
CA ASP A 202 5.39 13.61 17.52
C ASP A 202 6.61 14.32 18.17
N ARG A 203 6.42 14.79 19.40
CA ARG A 203 7.47 15.41 20.21
C ARG A 203 8.71 14.52 20.36
N PHE A 204 8.56 13.20 20.44
CA PHE A 204 9.71 12.30 20.60
C PHE A 204 10.63 12.36 19.38
N ILE A 205 10.08 12.34 18.16
CA ILE A 205 10.86 12.48 16.92
C ILE A 205 11.43 13.90 16.79
N LEU A 206 10.64 14.92 17.13
CA LEU A 206 11.09 16.31 17.10
C LEU A 206 12.26 16.54 18.06
N ASP A 207 12.22 16.02 19.28
CA ASP A 207 13.30 16.15 20.25
C ASP A 207 14.50 15.28 19.89
N ALA A 208 14.28 14.09 19.32
CA ALA A 208 15.37 13.22 18.86
C ALA A 208 16.20 13.83 17.73
N THR A 209 15.66 14.80 17.00
CA THR A 209 16.34 15.47 15.89
C THR A 209 16.92 16.84 16.26
N ARG A 210 16.47 17.45 17.37
CA ARG A 210 16.91 18.77 17.86
C ARG A 210 18.39 18.78 18.25
N GLY A 211 19.15 19.77 17.78
CA GLY A 211 20.56 19.96 18.12
C GLY A 211 21.52 18.97 17.44
N ARG A 212 21.03 18.16 16.49
CA ARG A 212 21.84 17.23 15.71
C ARG A 212 22.14 17.82 14.35
N THR A 213 23.41 18.07 14.06
CA THR A 213 23.87 18.72 12.81
C THR A 213 23.30 18.09 11.53
N GLN A 214 23.10 16.77 11.53
CA GLN A 214 22.54 16.05 10.39
C GLN A 214 21.06 16.35 10.11
N PHE A 215 20.30 16.81 11.11
CA PHE A 215 18.86 17.06 11.01
C PHE A 215 18.50 18.54 11.06
N GLU A 216 19.37 19.41 11.57
CA GLU A 216 19.13 20.87 11.59
C GLU A 216 18.64 21.43 10.25
N PRO A 217 19.24 21.10 9.08
CA PRO A 217 18.76 21.60 7.79
C PRO A 217 17.38 21.08 7.37
N LEU A 218 16.86 20.05 8.03
CA LEU A 218 15.56 19.43 7.74
C LEU A 218 14.47 19.94 8.69
N ARG A 219 14.77 20.91 9.55
CA ARG A 219 13.87 21.41 10.60
C ARG A 219 13.33 22.82 10.32
N ASP A 220 13.64 23.39 9.15
CA ASP A 220 13.29 24.77 8.78
C ASP A 220 11.78 25.06 8.77
N PHE A 221 10.93 24.04 8.64
CA PHE A 221 9.47 24.17 8.67
C PHE A 221 8.89 24.25 10.09
N ILE A 222 9.70 24.01 11.13
CA ILE A 222 9.24 23.97 12.52
C ILE A 222 9.30 25.39 13.10
N GLU A 223 8.18 25.88 13.61
CA GLU A 223 8.07 27.18 14.25
C GLU A 223 7.84 27.00 15.76
N GLY A 224 8.73 27.55 16.59
CA GLY A 224 8.63 27.43 18.05
C GLY A 224 9.01 26.03 18.59
N ASP A 225 8.17 25.50 19.49
CA ASP A 225 8.38 24.19 20.16
C ASP A 225 7.09 23.34 20.16
N PRO A 226 6.60 22.92 18.98
CA PRO A 226 5.36 22.15 18.88
C PRO A 226 5.50 20.77 19.52
N GLY A 227 4.39 20.25 20.06
CA GLY A 227 4.32 18.87 20.54
C GLY A 227 3.96 17.86 19.46
N ALA A 228 3.44 18.31 18.32
CA ALA A 228 3.20 17.48 17.16
C ALA A 228 3.16 18.31 15.86
N VAL A 229 3.48 17.66 14.75
CA VAL A 229 3.30 18.21 13.39
C VAL A 229 2.56 17.20 12.53
N LEU A 230 1.48 17.64 11.87
CA LEU A 230 0.88 16.92 10.76
C LEU A 230 1.46 17.42 9.44
N ILE A 231 1.88 16.49 8.60
CA ILE A 231 2.30 16.74 7.22
C ILE A 231 1.18 16.25 6.31
N VAL A 232 0.59 17.17 5.56
CA VAL A 232 -0.50 16.91 4.62
C VAL A 232 0.01 17.09 3.19
N GLU A 233 -0.09 16.05 2.36
CA GLU A 233 0.26 16.11 0.94
C GLU A 233 -1.03 16.12 0.10
N PHE A 234 -1.02 16.91 -0.98
CA PHE A 234 -1.91 16.73 -2.12
C PHE A 234 -1.07 16.59 -3.38
N PHE A 235 -1.48 15.73 -4.30
CA PHE A 235 -0.92 15.73 -5.65
C PHE A 235 -2.02 15.60 -6.69
N GLY A 236 -1.71 16.00 -7.91
CA GLY A 236 -2.62 16.00 -9.04
C GLY A 236 -1.94 16.49 -10.30
N ASP A 237 -2.76 16.69 -11.33
CA ASP A 237 -2.29 17.06 -12.66
C ASP A 237 -2.34 18.57 -12.93
N ASP A 238 -3.00 19.34 -12.05
CA ASP A 238 -3.14 20.80 -12.14
C ASP A 238 -2.65 21.51 -10.87
N GLN A 239 -1.61 22.34 -11.03
CA GLN A 239 -1.03 23.11 -9.93
C GLN A 239 -1.99 24.15 -9.34
N GLN A 240 -2.89 24.73 -10.14
CA GLN A 240 -3.86 25.73 -9.65
C GLN A 240 -4.94 25.05 -8.80
N GLU A 241 -5.40 23.88 -9.22
CA GLU A 241 -6.32 23.06 -8.43
C GLU A 241 -5.69 22.68 -7.08
N LEU A 242 -4.43 22.23 -7.08
CA LEU A 242 -3.74 21.87 -5.84
C LEU A 242 -3.56 23.05 -4.90
N ALA A 243 -3.25 24.23 -5.42
CA ALA A 243 -3.16 25.45 -4.62
C ALA A 243 -4.52 25.79 -3.97
N ALA A 244 -5.62 25.73 -4.72
CA ALA A 244 -6.96 25.98 -4.19
C ALA A 244 -7.36 24.96 -3.11
N ARG A 245 -7.00 23.69 -3.27
CA ARG A 245 -7.25 22.64 -2.26
C ARG A 245 -6.45 22.89 -0.98
N LEU A 246 -5.20 23.33 -1.12
CA LEU A 246 -4.37 23.71 0.02
C LEU A 246 -4.94 24.93 0.76
N ASP A 247 -5.34 25.97 0.02
CA ASP A 247 -5.93 27.18 0.61
C ASP A 247 -7.21 26.85 1.37
N ALA A 248 -8.08 26.01 0.82
CA ALA A 248 -9.30 25.55 1.50
C ALA A 248 -9.02 24.79 2.80
N LEU A 249 -7.97 23.96 2.84
CA LEU A 249 -7.54 23.28 4.06
C LEU A 249 -7.01 24.28 5.10
N VAL A 250 -6.21 25.26 4.66
CA VAL A 250 -5.63 26.28 5.55
C VAL A 250 -6.72 27.19 6.14
N GLU A 251 -7.71 27.59 5.34
CA GLU A 251 -8.86 28.37 5.81
C GLU A 251 -9.64 27.57 6.87
N PHE A 252 -9.96 26.31 6.59
CA PHE A 252 -10.63 25.42 7.53
C PHE A 252 -9.89 25.31 8.88
N LEU A 253 -8.58 25.07 8.85
CA LEU A 253 -7.76 24.92 10.05
C LEU A 253 -7.58 26.23 10.85
N ARG A 254 -7.78 27.39 10.23
CA ARG A 254 -7.73 28.69 10.93
C ARG A 254 -9.04 29.04 11.62
N GLU A 255 -10.15 28.46 11.16
CA GLU A 255 -11.49 28.70 11.71
C GLU A 255 -11.87 27.69 12.81
N ALA A 256 -11.22 26.52 12.83
CA ALA A 256 -11.41 25.45 13.81
C ALA A 256 -10.72 25.75 15.16
#